data_AF-U9UD74-F1
#
_entry.id   AF-U9UD74-F1
#
_cell.length_a   1.000
_cell.length_b   1.000
_cell.length_c   1.000
_cell.angle_alpha   90.00
_cell.angle_beta   90.00
_cell.angle_gamma   90.00
#
_symmetry.space_group_name_H-M   'P 1'
#
loop_
_entity.id
_entity.type
_entity.pdbx_description
1 polymer ?
#
loop_
_entity_poly.entity_id
_entity_poly.type
_entity_poly.pdbx_seq_one_letter_code
_entity_poly.pdbx_strand_id
1 'polypeptide(L)'
;MRIFAIPILKNKTTYYCRHKPKTTTYLTKMTNYATRKWEELSNADKQSLKGRIYVGGQNLLDRMDYQEYFLKGVPMREERGDDKSSVPLLYPSNVITSEQIVNNLQKLLERRSPYHRKYMIYSALFVPLSATFSIIPILPNIPLFYNLFRLYSHYKG
;
A
#
# COMPACT_ATOMS: atom_id res chain seq x y z
N MET A 1 -6.41 14.31 9.50
CA MET A 1 -6.39 12.83 9.38
C MET A 1 -6.96 12.22 10.65
N ARG A 2 -7.61 11.05 10.62
CA ARG A 2 -8.08 10.34 11.84
C ARG A 2 -7.66 8.87 11.77
N ILE A 3 -7.09 8.33 12.84
CA ILE A 3 -6.72 6.92 12.93
C ILE A 3 -7.71 6.23 13.88
N PHE A 4 -8.23 5.09 13.46
CA PHE A 4 -9.11 4.23 14.25
C PHE A 4 -8.33 2.97 14.62
N ALA A 5 -8.32 2.61 15.90
CA ALA A 5 -7.78 1.35 16.39
C ALA A 5 -8.93 0.40 16.70
N ILE A 6 -9.00 -0.71 15.97
CA ILE A 6 -10.07 -1.71 16.08
C ILE A 6 -9.47 -3.00 16.64
N PRO A 7 -9.80 -3.40 17.88
CA PRO A 7 -9.39 -4.69 18.42
C PRO A 7 -10.12 -5.81 17.68
N ILE A 8 -9.38 -6.71 17.03
CA ILE A 8 -9.97 -7.94 16.45
C ILE A 8 -9.88 -9.07 17.48
N LEU A 9 -8.74 -9.15 18.18
CA LEU A 9 -8.53 -10.08 19.30
C LEU A 9 -7.94 -9.31 20.49
N LYS A 10 -7.96 -9.92 21.68
CA LYS A 10 -7.34 -9.37 22.90
C LYS A 10 -5.88 -8.89 22.68
N ASN A 11 -5.13 -9.58 21.82
CA ASN A 11 -3.72 -9.26 21.53
C ASN A 11 -3.48 -8.79 20.08
N LYS A 12 -4.52 -8.56 19.28
CA LYS A 12 -4.38 -8.08 17.89
C LYS A 12 -5.30 -6.90 17.62
N THR A 13 -4.66 -5.76 17.37
CA THR A 13 -5.31 -4.51 17.01
C THR A 13 -5.03 -4.20 15.56
N THR A 14 -6.09 -3.88 14.82
CA THR A 14 -5.98 -3.34 13.47
C THR A 14 -6.13 -1.84 13.51
N TYR A 15 -5.50 -1.18 12.55
CA TYR A 15 -5.56 0.25 12.44
C TYR A 15 -6.17 0.60 11.09
N TYR A 16 -6.98 1.65 11.08
CA TYR A 16 -7.56 2.20 9.86
C TYR A 16 -7.35 3.71 9.84
N CYS A 17 -6.79 4.19 8.73
CA CYS A 17 -6.56 5.61 8.54
C CYS A 17 -7.64 6.19 7.62
N ARG A 18 -8.42 7.16 8.11
CA ARG A 18 -9.28 7.99 7.28
C ARG A 18 -8.60 9.33 7.04
N HIS A 19 -8.28 9.60 5.79
CA HIS A 19 -7.78 10.90 5.36
C HIS A 19 -8.57 11.42 4.16
N LYS A 20 -8.56 12.74 3.98
CA LYS A 20 -9.01 13.39 2.75
C LYS A 20 -7.75 13.98 2.11
N PRO A 21 -7.35 13.58 0.89
CA PRO A 21 -6.22 14.18 0.22
C PRO A 21 -6.54 15.66 -0.04
N LYS A 22 -5.65 16.56 0.39
CA LYS A 22 -5.80 18.01 0.14
C LYS A 22 -5.14 18.42 -1.17
N THR A 23 -4.02 17.79 -1.52
CA THR A 23 -3.20 18.11 -2.68
C THR A 23 -3.22 16.95 -3.68
N THR A 24 -3.45 17.27 -4.95
CA THR A 24 -3.38 16.27 -6.04
C THR A 24 -1.98 16.34 -6.65
N THR A 25 -1.11 15.44 -6.23
CA THR A 25 0.25 15.31 -6.78
C THR A 25 0.20 14.57 -8.12
N TYR A 26 1.23 14.70 -8.96
CA TYR A 26 1.35 13.90 -10.19
C TYR A 26 1.27 12.39 -9.90
N LEU A 27 1.91 11.94 -8.81
CA LEU A 27 1.78 10.57 -8.30
C LEU A 27 0.32 10.19 -8.03
N THR A 28 -0.47 11.06 -7.40
CA THR A 28 -1.89 10.83 -7.15
C THR A 28 -2.70 10.67 -8.45
N LYS A 29 -2.35 11.45 -9.50
CA LYS A 29 -2.99 11.31 -10.82
C LYS A 29 -2.64 9.96 -11.46
N MET A 30 -1.37 9.56 -11.41
CA MET A 30 -0.93 8.26 -11.93
C MET A 30 -1.56 7.09 -11.17
N THR A 31 -1.66 7.17 -9.84
CA THR A 31 -2.31 6.13 -9.04
C THR A 31 -3.78 6.03 -9.36
N ASN A 32 -4.49 7.16 -9.48
CA ASN A 32 -5.90 7.16 -9.86
C ASN A 32 -6.13 6.59 -11.27
N TYR A 33 -5.24 6.91 -12.22
CA TYR A 33 -5.27 6.31 -13.55
C TYR A 33 -5.07 4.79 -13.50
N ALA A 34 -4.08 4.33 -12.73
CA ALA A 34 -3.81 2.91 -12.53
C ALA A 34 -4.99 2.20 -11.87
N THR A 35 -5.61 2.82 -10.85
CA THR A 35 -6.83 2.29 -10.20
C THR A 35 -7.96 2.12 -11.20
N ARG A 36 -8.24 3.13 -12.04
CA ARG A 36 -9.26 3.02 -13.09
C ARG A 36 -8.95 1.89 -14.08
N LYS A 37 -7.69 1.76 -14.51
CA LYS A 37 -7.28 0.66 -15.39
C LYS A 37 -7.37 -0.71 -14.73
N TRP A 38 -7.14 -0.77 -13.42
CA TRP A 38 -7.32 -1.99 -12.63
C TRP A 38 -8.80 -2.38 -12.52
N GLU A 39 -9.70 -1.42 -12.33
CA GLU A 39 -11.16 -1.63 -12.34
C GLU A 39 -11.67 -2.05 -13.73
N GLU A 40 -11.14 -1.45 -14.81
CA GLU A 40 -11.44 -1.92 -16.16
C GLU A 40 -11.02 -3.40 -16.35
N LEU A 41 -9.90 -3.81 -15.76
CA LEU A 41 -9.41 -5.19 -15.81
C LEU A 41 -10.28 -6.14 -14.98
N SER A 42 -10.83 -5.68 -13.84
CA SER A 42 -11.73 -6.50 -13.01
C SER A 42 -13.05 -6.84 -13.70
N ASN A 43 -13.49 -5.97 -14.63
CA ASN A 43 -14.72 -6.16 -15.40
C ASN A 43 -14.53 -7.04 -16.66
N ALA A 44 -13.29 -7.41 -16.99
CA ALA A 44 -13.00 -8.27 -18.14
C ALA A 44 -13.40 -9.72 -17.89
N ASP A 45 -13.71 -10.46 -18.95
CA ASP A 45 -14.06 -11.88 -18.84
C ASP A 45 -12.92 -12.70 -18.21
N LYS A 46 -13.29 -13.61 -17.29
CA LYS A 46 -12.36 -14.41 -16.48
C LYS A 46 -11.52 -15.38 -17.33
N GLN A 47 -12.07 -15.83 -18.46
CA GLN A 47 -11.37 -16.73 -19.37
C GLN A 47 -10.34 -16.00 -20.25
N SER A 48 -10.48 -14.68 -20.40
CA SER A 48 -9.52 -13.85 -21.14
C SER A 48 -8.18 -13.77 -20.41
N LEU A 49 -7.10 -13.57 -21.17
CA LEU A 49 -5.75 -13.31 -20.63
C LEU A 49 -5.78 -12.14 -19.62
N LYS A 50 -6.63 -11.13 -19.86
CA LYS A 50 -6.88 -10.01 -18.94
C LYS A 50 -7.46 -10.45 -17.59
N GLY A 51 -8.48 -11.31 -17.60
CA GLY A 51 -9.07 -11.86 -16.38
C GLY A 51 -8.10 -12.75 -15.61
N ARG A 52 -7.26 -13.52 -16.31
CA ARG A 52 -6.19 -14.33 -15.68
C ARG A 52 -5.14 -13.44 -15.01
N ILE A 53 -4.75 -12.33 -15.64
CA ILE A 53 -3.84 -11.33 -15.02
C ILE A 53 -4.49 -10.72 -13.77
N TYR A 54 -5.77 -10.34 -13.84
CA TYR A 54 -6.48 -9.79 -12.69
C TYR A 54 -6.52 -10.77 -11.52
N VAL A 55 -6.93 -12.02 -11.75
CA VAL A 55 -6.99 -13.05 -10.70
C VAL A 55 -5.61 -13.34 -10.12
N GLY A 56 -4.58 -13.45 -10.97
CA GLY A 56 -3.20 -13.64 -10.51
C GLY A 56 -2.71 -12.47 -9.63
N GLY A 57 -3.03 -11.23 -10.01
CA GLY A 57 -2.70 -10.06 -9.23
C GLY A 57 -3.49 -9.95 -7.92
N GLN A 58 -4.79 -10.28 -7.91
CA GLN A 58 -5.59 -10.36 -6.68
C GLN A 58 -5.01 -11.38 -5.71
N ASN A 59 -4.68 -12.58 -6.18
CA ASN A 59 -4.04 -13.61 -5.35
C ASN A 59 -2.70 -13.15 -4.74
N LEU A 60 -1.99 -12.23 -5.40
CA LEU A 60 -0.78 -11.63 -4.85
C LEU A 60 -1.09 -10.53 -3.84
N LEU A 61 -2.11 -9.71 -4.09
CA LEU A 61 -2.57 -8.64 -3.19
C LEU A 61 -3.13 -9.23 -1.89
N ASP A 62 -3.90 -10.31 -1.98
CA ASP A 62 -4.52 -11.00 -0.84
C ASP A 62 -3.48 -11.62 0.12
N ARG A 63 -2.25 -11.84 -0.35
CA ARG A 63 -1.13 -12.30 0.50
C ARG A 63 -0.53 -11.18 1.35
N MET A 64 -0.87 -9.92 1.09
CA MET A 64 -0.36 -8.80 1.88
C MET A 64 -1.04 -8.74 3.24
N ASP A 65 -0.23 -8.58 4.28
CA ASP A 65 -0.71 -8.51 5.65
C ASP A 65 -1.57 -7.25 5.86
N TYR A 66 -2.62 -7.34 6.69
CA TYR A 66 -3.53 -6.22 6.97
C TYR A 66 -2.81 -5.01 7.56
N GLN A 67 -1.69 -5.24 8.26
CA GLN A 67 -0.83 -4.18 8.79
C GLN A 67 -0.19 -3.35 7.68
N GLU A 68 0.20 -4.00 6.58
CA GLU A 68 0.80 -3.33 5.43
C GLU A 68 -0.24 -2.52 4.65
N TYR A 69 -1.47 -3.03 4.56
CA TYR A 69 -2.61 -2.25 4.05
C TYR A 69 -2.86 -0.97 4.85
N PHE A 70 -2.79 -1.06 6.19
CA PHE A 70 -2.94 0.10 7.04
C PHE A 70 -1.84 1.15 6.77
N LEU A 71 -0.57 0.74 6.78
CA LEU A 71 0.55 1.67 6.56
C LEU A 71 0.44 2.39 5.21
N LYS A 72 0.06 1.67 4.15
CA LYS A 72 -0.18 2.25 2.82
C LYS A 72 -1.36 3.22 2.77
N GLY A 73 -2.29 3.12 3.71
CA GLY A 73 -3.42 4.04 3.87
C GLY A 73 -3.05 5.31 4.64
N VAL A 74 -1.87 5.38 5.26
CA VAL A 74 -1.39 6.58 5.93
C VAL A 74 -0.83 7.54 4.87
N PRO A 75 -1.37 8.76 4.72
CA PRO A 75 -0.85 9.75 3.79
C PRO A 75 0.56 10.19 4.21
N MET A 76 1.40 10.41 3.21
CA MET A 76 2.70 11.04 3.41
C MET A 76 2.54 12.47 3.93
N ARG A 77 3.61 13.00 4.55
CA ARG A 77 3.61 14.34 5.14
C ARG A 77 3.18 15.41 4.13
N GLU A 78 3.62 15.27 2.89
CA GLU A 78 3.30 16.16 1.76
C GLU A 78 1.80 16.13 1.38
N GLU A 79 1.17 14.95 1.41
CA GLU A 79 -0.26 14.78 1.08
C GLU A 79 -1.19 15.24 2.21
N ARG A 80 -0.67 15.29 3.44
CA ARG A 80 -1.43 15.63 4.64
C ARG A 80 -1.85 17.10 4.65
N GLY A 81 -0.98 18.01 4.23
CA GLY A 81 -1.25 19.46 4.16
C GLY A 81 -1.87 20.03 5.46
N ASP A 82 -1.53 19.44 6.61
CA ASP A 82 -2.08 19.77 7.92
C ASP A 82 -0.89 19.99 8.86
N ASP A 83 -0.76 21.23 9.37
CA ASP A 83 0.30 21.62 10.33
C ASP A 83 0.03 21.09 11.73
N LYS A 84 -1.07 20.36 11.93
CA LYS A 84 -1.35 19.68 13.20
C LYS A 84 -0.33 18.56 13.42
N SER A 85 0.53 18.80 14.40
CA SER A 85 1.55 17.84 14.88
C SER A 85 0.94 16.56 15.45
N SER A 86 -0.31 16.62 15.92
CA SER A 86 -1.00 15.49 16.53
C SER A 86 -2.16 14.98 15.67
N VAL A 87 -2.22 13.65 15.52
CA VAL A 87 -3.27 12.96 14.78
C VAL A 87 -4.26 12.38 15.79
N PRO A 88 -5.57 12.71 15.72
CA PRO A 88 -6.57 12.13 16.60
C PRO A 88 -6.64 10.60 16.41
N LEU A 89 -6.42 9.89 17.51
CA LEU A 89 -6.53 8.43 17.63
C LEU A 89 -7.84 8.07 18.32
N LEU A 90 -8.69 7.32 17.63
CA LEU A 90 -9.98 6.85 18.14
C LEU A 90 -9.86 5.36 18.47
N TYR A 91 -10.13 5.01 19.72
CA TYR A 91 -10.04 3.64 20.21
C TYR A 91 -11.06 3.40 21.33
N PRO A 92 -11.53 2.15 21.51
CA PRO A 92 -12.39 1.81 22.64
C PRO A 92 -11.55 1.74 23.92
N SER A 93 -11.68 2.76 24.79
CA SER A 93 -10.92 2.85 26.06
C SER A 93 -11.16 1.69 27.03
N ASN A 94 -12.27 0.95 26.87
CA ASN A 94 -12.60 -0.21 27.71
C ASN A 94 -11.70 -1.43 27.45
N VAL A 95 -11.01 -1.48 26.31
CA VAL A 95 -10.27 -2.68 25.87
C VAL A 95 -8.77 -2.40 25.74
N ILE A 96 -8.38 -1.20 25.31
CA ILE A 96 -6.98 -0.86 25.00
C ILE A 96 -6.65 0.55 25.50
N THR A 97 -5.44 0.75 26.01
CA THR A 97 -4.92 2.06 26.41
C THR A 97 -4.17 2.77 25.27
N SER A 98 -4.11 4.10 25.29
CA SER A 98 -3.35 4.88 24.29
C SER A 98 -1.88 4.47 24.22
N GLU A 99 -1.24 4.25 25.37
CA GLU A 99 0.18 3.85 25.46
C GLU A 99 0.43 2.51 24.77
N GLN A 100 -0.45 1.53 24.96
CA GLN A 100 -0.35 0.24 24.27
C GLN A 100 -0.45 0.39 22.76
N ILE A 101 -1.34 1.26 22.27
CA ILE A 101 -1.47 1.52 20.83
C ILE A 101 -0.21 2.16 20.26
N VAL A 102 0.29 3.20 20.92
CA VAL A 102 1.51 3.90 20.48
C VAL A 102 2.70 2.95 20.47
N ASN A 103 2.89 2.18 21.55
CA ASN A 103 3.96 1.19 21.64
C ASN A 103 3.84 0.10 20.56
N ASN A 104 2.64 -0.39 20.27
CA ASN A 104 2.41 -1.39 19.23
C ASN A 104 2.69 -0.82 17.83
N LEU A 105 2.28 0.42 17.57
CA LEU A 105 2.54 1.10 16.30
C LEU A 105 4.03 1.37 16.11
N GLN A 106 4.73 1.80 17.16
CA GLN A 106 6.18 2.00 17.14
C GLN A 106 6.91 0.70 16.83
N LYS A 107 6.60 -0.40 17.55
CA LYS A 107 7.18 -1.73 17.28
C LYS A 107 6.90 -2.21 15.86
N LEU A 108 5.71 -1.93 15.33
CA LEU A 108 5.34 -2.26 13.95
C LEU A 108 6.21 -1.50 12.95
N LEU A 109 6.42 -0.19 13.15
CA LEU A 109 7.28 0.63 12.30
C LEU A 109 8.75 0.22 12.38
N GLU A 110 9.28 -0.02 13.58
CA GLU A 110 10.66 -0.47 13.80
C GLU A 110 10.94 -1.81 13.10
N ARG A 111 9.99 -2.75 13.18
CA ARG A 111 10.13 -4.07 12.54
C ARG A 111 10.03 -3.99 11.01
N ARG A 112 9.17 -3.13 10.47
CA ARG A 112 8.85 -3.09 9.03
C ARG A 112 9.76 -2.14 8.24
N SER A 113 10.14 -0.99 8.80
CA SER A 113 10.98 0.03 8.13
C SER A 113 12.24 -0.54 7.44
N PRO A 114 13.11 -1.34 8.10
CA PRO A 114 14.31 -1.86 7.45
C PRO A 114 13.98 -2.84 6.31
N TYR A 115 12.89 -3.60 6.44
CA TYR A 115 12.40 -4.50 5.40
C TYR A 115 11.96 -3.70 4.17
N HIS A 116 11.10 -2.69 4.33
CA HIS A 116 10.63 -1.87 3.22
C HIS A 116 11.80 -1.17 2.51
N ARG A 117 12.74 -0.59 3.25
CA ARG A 117 13.93 0.04 2.66
C ARG A 117 14.78 -0.93 1.85
N LYS A 118 15.04 -2.14 2.37
CA LYS A 118 15.84 -3.17 1.69
C LYS A 118 15.19 -3.59 0.37
N TYR A 119 13.90 -3.93 0.38
CA TYR A 119 13.21 -4.38 -0.81
C TYR A 119 12.83 -3.27 -1.79
N MET A 120 12.72 -2.03 -1.32
CA MET A 120 12.61 -0.85 -2.19
C MET A 120 13.86 -0.73 -3.08
N ILE A 121 15.05 -0.82 -2.49
CA ILE A 121 16.33 -0.76 -3.22
C ILE A 121 16.43 -1.91 -4.22
N TYR A 122 16.14 -3.14 -3.80
CA TYR A 122 16.12 -4.28 -4.74
C TYR A 122 15.15 -4.05 -5.89
N SER A 123 13.91 -3.64 -5.59
CA SER A 123 12.90 -3.39 -6.64
C SER A 123 13.38 -2.30 -7.60
N ALA A 124 13.99 -1.22 -7.10
CA ALA A 124 14.55 -0.14 -7.92
C ALA A 124 15.69 -0.63 -8.84
N LEU A 125 16.56 -1.53 -8.35
CA LEU A 125 17.63 -2.12 -9.15
C LEU A 125 17.09 -3.06 -10.25
N PHE A 126 16.00 -3.78 -9.97
CA PHE A 126 15.38 -4.69 -10.95
C PHE A 126 14.50 -3.97 -11.99
N VAL A 127 14.06 -2.75 -11.74
CA VAL A 127 13.28 -1.96 -12.73
C VAL A 127 14.01 -1.83 -14.08
N PRO A 128 15.25 -1.30 -14.19
CA PRO A 128 15.93 -1.16 -15.47
C PRO A 128 16.17 -2.52 -16.14
N LEU A 129 16.48 -3.56 -15.36
CA LEU A 129 16.65 -4.91 -15.88
C LEU A 129 15.35 -5.45 -16.47
N SER A 130 14.21 -5.20 -15.80
CA SER A 130 12.91 -5.61 -16.33
C SER A 130 12.44 -4.75 -17.51
N ALA A 131 12.89 -3.50 -17.61
CA ALA A 131 12.51 -2.59 -18.68
C ALA A 131 13.07 -3.01 -20.05
N THR A 132 14.23 -3.68 -20.09
CA THR A 132 14.80 -4.19 -21.35
C THR A 132 13.88 -5.20 -22.04
N PHE A 133 13.14 -6.02 -21.28
CA PHE A 133 12.14 -6.95 -21.82
C PHE A 133 10.94 -6.25 -22.46
N SER A 134 10.76 -4.94 -22.22
CA SER A 134 9.67 -4.17 -22.83
C SER A 134 9.86 -3.95 -24.34
N ILE A 135 11.06 -4.22 -24.87
CA ILE A 135 11.40 -4.07 -26.29
C ILE A 135 10.75 -5.19 -27.12
N ILE A 136 10.37 -6.31 -26.49
CA ILE A 136 9.76 -7.47 -27.16
C ILE A 136 8.22 -7.33 -27.14
N PRO A 137 7.55 -7.08 -28.28
CA PRO A 137 6.13 -6.71 -28.32
C PRO A 137 5.15 -7.88 -28.13
N ILE A 138 5.63 -9.10 -27.87
CA ILE A 138 4.82 -10.33 -27.89
C ILE A 138 4.04 -10.53 -26.58
N LEU A 139 4.56 -10.05 -25.44
CA LEU A 139 3.94 -10.21 -24.12
C LEU A 139 3.84 -8.86 -23.39
N PRO A 140 2.77 -8.62 -22.60
CA PRO A 140 2.80 -7.55 -21.61
C PRO A 140 3.97 -7.78 -20.65
N ASN A 141 4.76 -6.74 -20.39
CA ASN A 141 5.94 -6.84 -19.52
C ASN A 141 5.53 -6.94 -18.04
N ILE A 142 4.96 -8.09 -17.66
CA ILE A 142 4.52 -8.42 -16.31
C ILE A 142 5.65 -8.22 -15.29
N PRO A 143 6.92 -8.62 -15.55
CA PRO A 143 8.03 -8.36 -14.62
C PRO A 143 8.23 -6.88 -14.29
N LEU A 144 8.17 -6.01 -15.31
CA LEU A 144 8.29 -4.57 -15.11
C LEU A 144 7.12 -4.01 -14.29
N PHE A 145 5.89 -4.39 -14.63
CA PHE A 145 4.70 -3.96 -13.87
C PHE A 145 4.78 -4.43 -12.40
N TYR A 146 5.23 -5.66 -12.16
CA TYR A 146 5.41 -6.19 -10.81
C TYR A 146 6.48 -5.42 -10.03
N ASN A 147 7.65 -5.17 -10.62
CA ASN A 147 8.73 -4.42 -9.97
C ASN A 147 8.33 -2.97 -9.67
N LEU A 148 7.62 -2.32 -10.59
CA LEU A 148 7.08 -0.96 -10.37
C LEU A 148 6.05 -0.94 -9.25
N PHE A 149 5.12 -1.90 -9.24
CA PHE A 149 4.16 -2.05 -8.15
C PHE A 149 4.86 -2.29 -6.80
N ARG A 150 5.83 -3.21 -6.74
CA ARG A 150 6.61 -3.49 -5.52
C ARG A 150 7.41 -2.27 -5.06
N LEU A 151 8.02 -1.54 -5.99
CA LEU A 151 8.75 -0.31 -5.69
C LEU A 151 7.83 0.75 -5.07
N TYR A 152 6.70 1.04 -5.70
CA TYR A 152 5.71 1.98 -5.17
C TYR A 152 5.16 1.52 -3.80
N SER A 153 4.86 0.22 -3.67
CA SER A 153 4.39 -0.40 -2.45
C SER A 153 5.38 -0.25 -1.28
N HIS A 154 6.69 -0.39 -1.54
CA HIS A 154 7.73 -0.22 -0.54
C HIS A 154 8.06 1.25 -0.25
N TYR A 155 7.85 2.14 -1.22
CA TYR A 155 7.98 3.58 -1.01
C TYR A 155 6.87 4.13 -0.09
N LYS A 156 5.65 3.59 -0.20
CA LYS A 156 4.49 4.04 0.58
C LYS A 156 4.33 3.38 1.95
N GLY A 157 4.83 2.15 2.11
CA GLY A 157 4.72 1.35 3.35
C GLY A 157 5.90 1.55 4.28
#